data_AF-A0A8B9FRI0-F1
#
_entry.id   AF-A0A8B9FRI0-F1
#
_cell.length_a   1.000
_cell.length_b   1.000
_cell.length_c   1.000
_cell.angle_alpha   90.00
_cell.angle_beta   90.00
_cell.angle_gamma   90.00
#
_symmetry.space_group_name_H-M   'P 1'
#
loop_
_entity.id
_entity.type
_entity.pdbx_description
1 polymer ?
#
loop_
_entity_poly.entity_id
_entity_poly.type
_entity_poly.pdbx_seq_one_letter_code
_entity_poly.pdbx_strand_id
1 'polypeptide(L)'
;DIARISWLWMTVQQTKNVYSIVQLFASRCQCKMEAKERRNCGYPGITAEQCRKAGCCFNSSVPGVPWCFSPKDKSCSPVLQGIGVYFT
;
A
#
# COMPACT_ATOMS: atom_id res chain seq x y z
N ASP A 1 12.26 27.07 -17.69
CA ASP A 1 10.81 26.86 -17.49
C ASP A 1 10.44 25.39 -17.46
N ILE A 2 9.68 25.01 -16.44
CA ILE A 2 9.29 23.63 -16.07
C ILE A 2 8.43 22.92 -17.13
N ALA A 3 8.19 23.54 -18.29
CA ALA A 3 7.34 23.01 -19.36
C ALA A 3 8.07 22.30 -20.52
N ARG A 4 9.41 22.38 -20.64
CA ARG A 4 10.15 21.71 -21.75
C ARG A 4 10.85 20.40 -21.35
N ILE A 5 10.93 20.12 -20.06
CA ILE A 5 11.50 18.88 -19.49
C ILE A 5 10.45 17.74 -19.47
N SER A 6 9.24 17.96 -20.02
CA SER A 6 8.09 17.08 -19.83
C SER A 6 8.05 15.83 -20.74
N TRP A 7 8.89 15.73 -21.79
CA TRP A 7 8.81 14.61 -22.75
C TRP A 7 9.87 13.52 -22.59
N LEU A 8 11.00 13.78 -21.91
CA LEU A 8 12.08 12.81 -21.70
C LEU A 8 12.06 12.13 -20.33
N TRP A 9 11.30 12.64 -19.36
CA TRP A 9 11.18 12.01 -18.02
C TRP A 9 10.03 11.01 -17.92
N MET A 10 9.14 10.96 -18.91
CA MET A 10 8.04 9.99 -18.97
C MET A 10 8.45 8.64 -19.57
N THR A 11 9.62 8.54 -20.23
CA THR A 11 10.16 7.26 -20.73
C THR A 11 10.97 6.50 -19.67
N VAL A 12 11.25 7.11 -18.52
CA VAL A 12 11.95 6.48 -17.38
C VAL A 12 11.00 6.20 -16.19
N GLN A 13 9.77 6.70 -16.20
CA GLN A 13 8.77 6.23 -15.24
C GLN A 13 8.20 4.91 -15.77
N GLN A 14 8.68 3.78 -15.22
CA GLN A 14 8.14 2.42 -15.36
C GLN A 14 6.67 2.47 -15.81
N THR A 15 6.33 1.81 -16.93
CA THR A 15 4.99 1.84 -17.55
C THR A 15 3.90 2.00 -16.49
N LYS A 16 2.92 2.90 -16.68
CA LYS A 16 1.84 3.11 -15.69
C LYS A 16 1.23 1.80 -15.17
N ASN A 17 1.32 0.72 -15.95
CA ASN A 17 1.03 -0.66 -15.60
C ASN A 17 1.98 -1.25 -14.54
N VAL A 18 3.31 -1.26 -14.76
CA VAL A 18 4.30 -1.77 -13.80
C VAL A 18 4.34 -0.97 -12.48
N TYR A 19 4.24 0.37 -12.55
CA TYR A 19 4.20 1.18 -11.32
C TYR A 19 2.89 0.96 -10.54
N SER A 20 1.76 0.82 -11.23
CA SER A 20 0.47 0.52 -10.60
C SER A 20 0.43 -0.88 -9.97
N ILE A 21 1.02 -1.91 -10.59
CA ILE A 21 1.07 -3.25 -9.96
C ILE A 21 1.93 -3.23 -8.69
N VAL A 22 3.07 -2.54 -8.69
CA VAL A 22 3.94 -2.42 -7.49
C VAL A 22 3.19 -1.72 -6.35
N GLN A 23 2.44 -0.65 -6.65
CA GLN A 23 1.59 0.02 -5.66
C GLN A 23 0.44 -0.87 -5.15
N LEU A 24 -0.15 -1.70 -5.99
CA LEU A 24 -1.20 -2.66 -5.60
C LEU A 24 -0.67 -3.78 -4.70
N PHE A 25 0.52 -4.30 -4.97
CA PHE A 25 1.14 -5.34 -4.11
C PHE A 25 1.63 -4.76 -2.78
N ALA A 26 2.23 -3.57 -2.79
CA ALA A 26 2.63 -2.88 -1.57
C ALA A 26 1.43 -2.62 -0.63
N SER A 27 0.31 -2.12 -1.18
CA SER A 27 -0.89 -1.84 -0.37
C SER A 27 -1.53 -3.10 0.24
N ARG A 28 -1.43 -4.27 -0.40
CA ARG A 28 -1.90 -5.55 0.17
C ARG A 28 -1.02 -6.07 1.30
N CYS A 29 0.30 -6.02 1.13
CA CYS A 29 1.24 -6.51 2.15
C CYS A 29 1.21 -5.63 3.40
N GLN A 30 1.06 -4.32 3.23
CA GLN A 30 0.97 -3.36 4.33
C GLN A 30 -0.24 -3.60 5.26
N CYS A 31 -1.30 -4.23 4.75
CA CYS A 31 -2.48 -4.58 5.54
C CYS A 31 -2.42 -5.98 6.16
N LYS A 32 -1.37 -6.76 5.90
CA LYS A 32 -1.17 -8.10 6.45
C LYS A 32 -0.38 -8.02 7.75
N MET A 33 -1.09 -7.95 8.87
CA MET A 33 -0.49 -7.90 10.20
C MET A 33 -1.34 -8.61 11.25
N GLU A 34 -0.68 -9.01 12.34
CA GLU A 34 -1.34 -9.64 13.48
C GLU A 34 -2.35 -8.68 14.12
N ALA A 35 -3.48 -9.22 14.55
CA ALA A 35 -4.58 -8.44 15.14
C ALA A 35 -4.13 -7.59 16.34
N LYS A 36 -3.21 -8.12 17.15
CA LYS A 36 -2.59 -7.47 18.32
C LYS A 36 -1.66 -6.30 17.98
N GLU A 37 -1.11 -6.25 16.77
CA GLU A 37 -0.18 -5.20 16.34
C GLU A 37 -0.93 -4.01 15.72
N ARG A 38 -2.24 -4.15 15.46
CA ARG A 38 -3.05 -3.14 14.76
C ARG A 38 -3.12 -1.86 15.59
N ARG A 39 -2.69 -0.75 15.00
CA ARG A 39 -2.91 0.59 15.56
C ARG A 39 -4.19 1.18 14.99
N ASN A 40 -5.07 1.64 15.86
CA ASN A 40 -6.32 2.26 15.45
C ASN A 40 -6.06 3.49 14.55
N CYS A 41 -6.71 3.53 13.39
CA CYS A 41 -6.62 4.65 12.45
C CYS A 41 -7.95 5.43 12.33
N GLY A 42 -9.10 4.78 12.58
CA GLY A 42 -10.42 5.36 12.42
C GLY A 42 -11.20 5.53 13.73
N TYR A 43 -12.44 5.99 13.62
CA TYR A 43 -13.37 6.02 14.76
C TYR A 43 -14.10 4.66 14.92
N PRO A 44 -14.60 4.32 16.12
CA PRO A 44 -15.40 3.11 16.33
C PRO A 44 -16.64 3.08 15.42
N GLY A 45 -16.88 1.97 14.74
CA GLY A 45 -18.02 1.85 13.81
C GLY A 45 -17.78 2.44 12.43
N ILE A 46 -16.55 2.87 12.10
CA ILE A 46 -16.20 3.30 10.75
C ILE A 46 -16.49 2.21 9.71
N THR A 47 -17.05 2.59 8.57
CA THR A 47 -17.30 1.66 7.47
C THR A 47 -16.00 1.26 6.77
N ALA A 48 -16.01 0.10 6.12
CA ALA A 48 -14.86 -0.36 5.33
C ALA A 48 -14.47 0.62 4.22
N GLU A 49 -15.43 1.38 3.68
CA GLU A 49 -15.17 2.38 2.65
C GLU A 49 -14.51 3.63 3.21
N GLN A 50 -15.04 4.16 4.33
CA GLN A 50 -14.47 5.33 5.00
C GLN A 50 -13.04 5.05 5.50
N CYS A 51 -12.79 3.85 6.03
CA CYS A 51 -11.45 3.45 6.46
C CYS A 51 -10.44 3.41 5.30
N ARG A 52 -10.85 2.84 4.15
CA ARG A 52 -10.00 2.80 2.95
C ARG A 52 -9.78 4.19 2.36
N LYS A 53 -10.80 5.05 2.38
CA LYS A 53 -10.70 6.46 1.97
C LYS A 53 -9.74 7.27 2.85
N ALA A 54 -9.63 6.92 4.14
CA ALA A 54 -8.65 7.49 5.05
C ALA A 54 -7.20 6.98 4.80
N GLY A 55 -6.99 6.10 3.82
CA GLY A 55 -5.67 5.52 3.52
C GLY A 55 -5.28 4.38 4.47
N CYS A 56 -6.25 3.79 5.17
CA CYS A 56 -6.04 2.75 6.17
C CYS A 56 -6.61 1.40 5.75
N CYS A 57 -6.15 0.37 6.45
CA CYS A 57 -6.53 -1.01 6.23
C CYS A 57 -7.78 -1.37 7.02
N PHE A 58 -8.71 -2.10 6.41
CA PHE A 58 -9.92 -2.58 7.06
C PHE A 58 -9.97 -4.11 7.13
N ASN A 59 -10.14 -4.68 8.32
CA ASN A 59 -10.33 -6.11 8.53
C ASN A 59 -11.20 -6.36 9.78
N SER A 60 -12.42 -6.84 9.55
CA SER A 60 -13.41 -7.17 10.59
C SER A 60 -13.43 -8.66 10.98
N SER A 61 -12.45 -9.46 10.56
CA SER A 61 -12.43 -10.91 10.80
C SER A 61 -12.12 -11.27 12.25
N VAL A 62 -11.52 -10.36 13.02
CA VAL A 62 -11.14 -10.58 14.41
C VAL A 62 -11.91 -9.59 15.30
N PRO A 63 -12.73 -10.07 16.25
CA PRO A 63 -13.41 -9.21 17.23
C PRO A 63 -12.44 -8.74 18.32
N GLY A 64 -12.79 -7.66 19.03
CA GLY A 64 -12.00 -7.15 20.16
C GLY A 64 -10.72 -6.39 19.78
N VAL A 65 -10.49 -6.14 18.50
CA VAL A 65 -9.37 -5.33 17.98
C VAL A 65 -9.87 -4.26 17.00
N PRO A 66 -9.10 -3.19 16.74
CA PRO A 66 -9.47 -2.20 15.73
C PRO A 66 -9.66 -2.84 14.35
N TRP A 67 -10.85 -2.63 13.77
CA TRP A 67 -11.14 -3.08 12.41
C TRP A 67 -10.52 -2.17 11.37
N CYS A 68 -10.39 -0.87 11.69
CA CYS A 68 -9.67 0.10 10.86
C CYS A 68 -8.31 0.41 11.48
N PHE A 69 -7.24 0.06 10.78
CA PHE A 69 -5.89 0.13 11.31
C PHE A 69 -4.89 0.69 10.31
N SER A 70 -3.81 1.28 10.82
CA SER A 70 -2.76 1.88 10.00
C SER A 70 -1.97 0.80 9.24
N PRO A 71 -1.60 1.06 7.98
CA PRO A 71 -0.71 0.17 7.23
C PRO A 71 0.67 0.08 7.86
N LYS A 72 1.37 -1.04 7.67
CA LYS A 72 2.80 -1.16 7.98
C LYS A 72 3.63 -0.24 7.07
N ASP A 73 4.78 0.22 7.56
CA ASP A 73 5.74 0.98 6.75
C ASP A 73 6.20 0.17 5.52
N LYS A 74 6.75 0.88 4.52
CA LYS A 74 7.13 0.33 3.20
C LYS A 74 8.18 -0.80 3.22
N SER A 75 8.56 -1.31 4.39
CA SER A 75 9.36 -2.53 4.56
C SER A 75 8.61 -3.81 4.20
N CYS A 76 7.29 -3.72 3.96
CA CYS A 76 6.55 -4.68 3.15
C CYS A 76 6.99 -4.60 1.68
N SER A 77 8.28 -4.82 1.42
CA SER A 77 8.72 -5.28 0.12
C SER A 77 8.05 -6.63 -0.10
N PRO A 78 7.39 -6.87 -1.26
CA PRO A 78 7.21 -8.24 -1.69
C PRO A 78 8.59 -8.87 -1.60
N VAL A 79 8.76 -9.86 -0.74
CA VAL A 79 9.97 -10.66 -0.75
C VAL A 79 9.98 -11.31 -2.13
N LEU A 80 10.61 -10.65 -3.11
CA LEU A 80 11.03 -11.23 -4.38
C LEU A 80 12.17 -12.20 -4.04
N GLN A 81 11.89 -13.21 -3.21
CA GLN A 81 12.69 -14.43 -3.23
C GLN A 81 12.26 -15.17 -4.50
N GLY A 82 12.94 -14.86 -5.60
CA GLY A 82 12.98 -15.76 -6.76
C GLY A 82 12.72 -15.17 -8.14
N ILE A 83 12.53 -13.86 -8.32
CA ILE A 83 12.45 -13.28 -9.67
C ILE A 83 13.52 -12.20 -9.79
N GLY A 84 14.60 -12.53 -10.49
CA GLY A 84 15.72 -11.63 -10.74
C GLY A 84 15.29 -10.41 -11.52
N VAL A 85 15.05 -9.31 -10.82
CA VAL A 85 14.96 -7.98 -11.43
C VAL A 85 15.92 -7.05 -10.69
N TYR A 86 17.17 -7.49 -10.58
CA TYR A 86 18.28 -6.55 -10.51
C TYR A 86 18.46 -6.03 -11.93
N PHE A 87 18.20 -4.75 -12.11
CA PHE A 87 18.66 -3.99 -13.25
C PHE A 87 20.14 -4.33 -13.52
N THR A 88 20.45 -4.85 -14.71
CA THR A 88 21.65 -4.39 -15.42
C THR A 88 21.38 -2.98 -15.92
#